data_AF-A0A919Y664-F1
#
_entry.id   AF-A0A919Y664-F1
#
_cell.length_a   1.000
_cell.length_b   1.000
_cell.length_c   1.000
_cell.angle_alpha   90.00
_cell.angle_beta   90.00
_cell.angle_gamma   90.00
#
_symmetry.space_group_name_H-M   'P 1'
#
loop_
_entity.id
_entity.type
_entity.pdbx_description
1 polymer ?
#
loop_
_entity_poly.entity_id
_entity_poly.type
_entity_poly.pdbx_seq_one_letter_code
_entity_poly.pdbx_strand_id
1 'polypeptide(L)' 'MIRRERDEINDLVRNLGEPDREIFIRRYFYLEKVRDIALRLGMQEKAVTARIHRAREKLRINLETRGP' A
#
# COMPACT_ATOMS: atom_id res chain seq x y z
N MET A 1 10.83 19.75 0.78
CA MET A 1 11.13 18.30 0.80
C MET A 1 9.93 17.47 1.24
N ILE A 2 9.41 17.63 2.46
CA ILE A 2 8.33 16.77 3.04
C ILE A 2 7.02 16.73 2.23
N ARG A 3 6.63 17.81 1.53
CA ARG A 3 5.38 17.84 0.74
C ARG A 3 5.43 16.93 -0.50
N ARG A 4 6.58 16.86 -1.18
CA ARG A 4 6.73 16.15 -2.47
C ARG A 4 6.60 14.64 -2.29
N GLU A 5 7.27 14.08 -1.27
CA GLU A 5 7.16 12.66 -0.92
C GLU A 5 5.73 12.27 -0.54
N ARG A 6 4.99 13.17 0.12
CA ARG A 6 3.60 12.92 0.52
C ARG A 6 2.65 12.86 -0.67
N ASP A 7 2.81 13.77 -1.62
CA ASP A 7 1.99 13.81 -2.83
C ASP A 7 2.27 12.59 -3.73
N GLU A 8 3.54 12.17 -3.82
CA GLU A 8 3.96 10.97 -4.56
C GLU A 8 3.39 9.68 -3.96
N ILE A 9 3.40 9.55 -2.62
CA ILE A 9 2.77 8.42 -1.94
C ILE A 9 1.26 8.43 -2.20
N ASN A 10 0.60 9.59 -2.13
CA ASN A 10 -0.84 9.70 -2.37
C ASN A 10 -1.21 9.29 -3.80
N ASP A 11 -0.48 9.75 -4.81
CA ASP A 11 -0.73 9.39 -6.20
C ASP A 11 -0.49 7.90 -6.44
N LEU A 12 0.55 7.33 -5.84
CA LEU A 12 0.80 5.90 -5.98
C LEU A 12 -0.29 5.06 -5.30
N VAL A 13 -0.73 5.44 -4.11
CA VAL A 13 -1.85 4.76 -3.43
C VAL A 13 -3.14 4.86 -4.24
N ARG A 14 -3.40 5.99 -4.90
CA ARG A 14 -4.53 6.13 -5.85
C ARG A 14 -4.42 5.16 -7.03
N ASN A 15 -3.20 4.91 -7.52
CA ASN A 15 -2.95 4.03 -8.65
C ASN A 15 -2.88 2.52 -8.31
N LEU A 16 -2.95 2.12 -7.03
CA LEU A 16 -2.94 0.70 -6.64
C LEU A 16 -4.20 -0.06 -7.08
N GLY A 17 -5.32 0.64 -7.27
CA GLY A 17 -6.62 0.02 -7.55
C GLY A 17 -7.15 -0.83 -6.38
N GLU A 18 -8.40 -1.29 -6.48
CA GLU A 18 -8.96 -2.20 -5.47
C GLU A 18 -8.60 -3.67 -5.76
N PRO A 19 -8.37 -4.51 -4.73
CA PRO A 19 -8.45 -4.23 -3.29
C PRO A 19 -7.14 -3.68 -2.67
N ASP A 20 -6.09 -3.49 -3.46
CA ASP A 20 -4.74 -3.18 -2.96
C ASP A 20 -4.68 -1.80 -2.27
N ARG A 21 -5.44 -0.82 -2.75
CA ARG A 21 -5.59 0.51 -2.14
C ARG A 21 -6.20 0.40 -0.73
N GLU A 22 -7.31 -0.32 -0.59
CA GLU A 22 -7.97 -0.52 0.70
C GLU A 22 -7.06 -1.26 1.70
N ILE A 23 -6.34 -2.29 1.24
CA ILE A 23 -5.34 -2.99 2.04
C ILE A 23 -4.26 -2.02 2.54
N PHE A 24 -3.78 -1.13 1.67
CA PHE A 24 -2.72 -0.19 2.01
C PHE A 24 -3.19 0.84 3.04
N ILE A 25 -4.38 1.45 2.84
CA ILE A 25 -4.98 2.40 3.77
C ILE A 25 -5.18 1.73 5.14
N ARG A 26 -5.76 0.53 5.18
CA ARG A 26 -5.97 -0.18 6.45
C ARG A 26 -4.68 -0.52 7.16
N ARG A 27 -3.66 -0.96 6.42
CA ARG A 27 -2.39 -1.34 7.03
C ARG A 27 -1.62 -0.15 7.59
N TYR A 28 -1.59 0.98 6.88
CA TYR A 28 -0.69 2.09 7.20
C TYR A 28 -1.37 3.31 7.82
N PHE A 29 -2.64 3.56 7.50
CA PHE A 29 -3.41 4.66 8.08
C PHE A 29 -4.20 4.20 9.32
N TYR A 30 -4.91 3.08 9.23
CA TYR A 30 -5.66 2.52 10.36
C TYR A 30 -4.85 1.57 11.25
N LEU A 31 -3.60 1.26 10.88
CA LEU A 31 -2.70 0.36 11.61
C LEU A 31 -3.29 -1.03 11.89
N GLU A 32 -4.23 -1.48 11.06
CA GLU A 32 -4.89 -2.78 11.23
C GLU A 32 -3.90 -3.94 11.04
N LYS A 33 -4.14 -5.05 11.76
CA LYS A 33 -3.38 -6.29 11.57
C LYS A 33 -3.80 -6.97 10.27
N VAL A 34 -2.87 -7.67 9.63
CA VAL A 34 -3.13 -8.39 8.36
C VAL A 34 -4.31 -9.35 8.48
N ARG A 35 -4.43 -10.06 9.60
CA ARG A 35 -5.57 -10.93 9.89
C ARG A 35 -6.92 -10.22 9.85
N ASP A 36 -7.00 -9.04 10.44
CA ASP A 36 -8.26 -8.30 10.55
C ASP A 36 -8.65 -7.71 9.18
N ILE A 37 -7.65 -7.27 8.40
CA ILE A 37 -7.83 -6.85 7.00
C ILE A 37 -8.31 -8.03 6.14
N ALA A 38 -7.68 -9.19 6.29
CA ALA A 38 -8.03 -10.41 5.56
C ALA A 38 -9.47 -10.84 5.84
N LEU A 39 -9.88 -10.87 7.12
CA LEU A 39 -11.25 -11.17 7.52
C LEU A 39 -12.25 -10.18 6.90
N ARG A 40 -11.94 -8.88 6.97
CA ARG A 40 -12.81 -7.82 6.46
C ARG A 40 -13.01 -7.86 4.96
N LEU A 41 -11.96 -8.17 4.21
CA LEU A 41 -12.00 -8.21 2.76
C LEU A 41 -12.39 -9.60 2.20
N GLY A 42 -12.65 -10.58 3.07
CA GLY A 42 -12.93 -11.96 2.64
C GLY A 42 -11.75 -12.62 1.93
N MET A 43 -10.52 -12.29 2.34
CA MET A 43 -9.28 -12.74 1.71
C MET A 43 -8.48 -13.64 2.65
N GLN A 44 -7.57 -14.43 2.09
CA GLN A 44 -6.58 -15.17 2.90
C GLN A 44 -5.47 -14.22 3.37
N GLU A 45 -4.99 -14.39 4.61
CA GLU A 45 -3.89 -13.57 5.16
C GLU A 45 -2.65 -13.57 4.26
N LYS A 46 -2.28 -14.73 3.71
CA LYS A 46 -1.16 -14.85 2.75
C LYS A 46 -1.34 -13.96 1.52
N ALA A 47 -2.59 -13.82 1.06
CA ALA A 47 -2.94 -13.04 -0.12
C ALA A 47 -2.88 -11.54 0.16
N VAL A 48 -3.20 -11.11 1.39
CA VAL A 48 -3.05 -9.72 1.86
C VAL A 48 -1.58 -9.37 2.05
N THR A 49 -0.80 -10.24 2.72
CA THR A 49 0.65 -10.05 2.90
C THR A 49 1.36 -9.87 1.55
N ALA A 50 1.10 -10.76 0.58
CA ALA A 50 1.70 -10.66 -0.75
C ALA A 50 1.35 -9.35 -1.48
N ARG A 51 0.12 -8.84 -1.32
CA ARG A 51 -0.32 -7.56 -1.88
C ARG A 51 0.39 -6.37 -1.23
N ILE A 52 0.52 -6.36 0.10
CA ILE A 52 1.29 -5.35 0.83
C ILE A 52 2.73 -5.32 0.33
N HIS A 53 3.37 -6.48 0.20
CA HIS A 53 4.74 -6.56 -0.34
C HIS A 53 4.85 -5.97 -1.75
N ARG A 54 3.94 -6.33 -2.67
CA ARG A 54 3.93 -5.77 -4.03
C ARG A 54 3.69 -4.26 -4.05
N ALA A 55 2.79 -3.75 -3.22
CA ALA A 55 2.53 -2.31 -3.13
C ALA A 55 3.76 -1.54 -2.62
N ARG A 56 4.46 -2.07 -1.60
CA ARG A 56 5.73 -1.50 -1.10
C ARG A 56 6.83 -1.53 -2.15
N GLU A 57 6.92 -2.61 -2.91
CA GLU A 57 7.95 -2.72 -3.95
C GLU A 57 7.69 -1.72 -5.10
N LYS A 58 6.43 -1.53 -5.49
CA LYS A 58 6.05 -0.47 -6.44
C LYS A 58 6.40 0.92 -5.91
N LEU A 59 6.18 1.19 -4.62
CA LEU A 59 6.60 2.45 -3.99
C LEU A 59 8.11 2.63 -4.08
N ARG A 60 8.87 1.60 -3.65
CA ARG A 60 10.33 1.62 -3.67
C ARG A 60 10.87 1.91 -5.08
N ILE A 61 10.40 1.15 -6.08
CA ILE A 61 10.81 1.36 -7.47
C ILE A 61 10.45 2.77 -7.93
N ASN A 62 9.22 3.27 -7.70
CA ASN A 62 8.86 4.60 -8.16
C ASN A 62 9.70 5.72 -7.53
N LEU A 63 10.07 5.58 -6.25
CA LEU A 63 10.95 6.53 -5.55
C LEU A 63 12.40 6.43 -6.04
N GLU A 64 12.90 5.22 -6.33
CA GLU A 64 14.27 5.01 -6.81
C GLU A 64 14.46 5.40 -8.29
N THR A 65 13.50 5.05 -9.15
CA THR A 65 13.55 5.38 -10.59
C THR A 65 13.39 6.87 -10.85
N ARG A 66 12.90 7.62 -9.86
CA ARG A 66 12.76 9.08 -9.87
C ARG A 66 13.79 9.77 -8.98
N GLY A 67 14.93 9.11 -8.72
CA GLY A 67 16.03 9.66 -7.92
C GLY A 67 16.41 11.10 -8.30
N PRO A 68 17.00 11.84 -7.34
CA PRO A 68 16.75 13.25 -6.98
C PRO A 68 16.43 14.26 -8.09
#